data_AF-A0A3C1DE68-F1
#
_entry.id   AF-A0A3C1DE68-F1
#
_cell.length_a   1.000
_cell.length_b   1.000
_cell.length_c   1.000
_cell.angle_alpha   90.00
_cell.angle_beta   90.00
_cell.angle_gamma   90.00
#
_symmetry.space_group_name_H-M   'P 1'
#
loop_
_entity.id
_entity.type
_entity.pdbx_description
1 polymer ?
#
loop_
_entity_poly.entity_id
_entity_poly.type
_entity_poly.pdbx_seq_one_letter_code
_entity_poly.pdbx_strand_id
1 'polypeptide(L)'
;ADRMLDMGFLPSVKKIVAATPATRQTLLFSATIDKSIQGVVKEMLRDPATVQIARKGDVAETVDQYIIRVPHSVKHTLLRAVLEEKGADRVVVFARTRSRADTACKKLRRAGYAAEAIHSDRSQNQRRRALDRFAAGDVNIIVATDVLARGIDVDQVDYVVNYDAPDQAEDYIHRIGRTGRAGQRGFAVTFVTPETEGELRAIEKLVKQSIPEMQLPNFDLSAAAAEEASKAIVGRAKRDPEVNRVKRDLANKAQKSAEQAQQAAEEAGRRKQGASKRRKKAKPIANAESAGRASGAVRGSGAGAGKSKAVGRGRGGAQRTRKPAGAQVDKQRRPGSAAKAKGDVRPGRAHRAEVQRARSRKRSR
;
A
#
# COMPACT_ATOMS: atom_id res chain seq x y z
N ALA A 1 9.26 28.48 8.04
CA ALA A 1 8.97 29.40 9.15
C ALA A 1 7.48 29.56 9.35
N ASP A 2 6.72 29.83 8.30
CA ASP A 2 5.26 30.13 8.27
C ASP A 2 4.44 29.28 9.24
N ARG A 3 4.63 27.95 9.20
CA ARG A 3 3.87 27.01 10.02
C ARG A 3 4.33 26.91 11.47
N MET A 4 5.60 27.22 11.77
CA MET A 4 6.07 27.35 13.15
C MET A 4 5.42 28.54 13.86
N LEU A 5 4.99 29.53 13.08
CA LEU A 5 4.36 30.73 13.60
C LEU A 5 2.82 30.58 13.68
N ASP A 6 2.24 29.59 12.99
CA ASP A 6 0.79 29.49 12.78
C ASP A 6 0.14 28.22 13.39
N MET A 7 0.83 27.07 13.45
CA MET A 7 0.26 25.80 13.97
C MET A 7 0.43 25.61 15.49
N GLY A 8 0.30 26.69 16.28
CA GLY A 8 0.40 26.61 17.74
C GLY A 8 1.81 26.39 18.30
N PHE A 9 2.85 26.37 17.46
CA PHE A 9 4.25 26.32 17.90
C PHE A 9 4.81 27.68 18.30
N LEU A 10 4.10 28.77 17.99
CA LEU A 10 4.53 30.13 18.27
C LEU A 10 4.96 30.36 19.73
N PRO A 11 4.23 29.88 20.76
CA PRO A 11 4.68 30.03 22.15
C PRO A 11 6.03 29.37 22.42
N SER A 12 6.26 28.17 21.87
CA SER A 12 7.53 27.45 22.00
C SER A 12 8.66 28.17 21.27
N VAL A 13 8.38 28.71 20.08
CA VAL A 13 9.34 29.51 19.31
C VAL A 13 9.71 30.78 20.06
N LYS A 14 8.74 31.51 20.61
CA LYS A 14 8.99 32.71 21.44
C LYS A 14 9.85 32.38 22.65
N LYS A 15 9.59 31.27 23.34
CA LYS A 15 10.42 30.81 24.47
C LYS A 15 11.88 30.55 24.06
N ILE A 16 12.10 29.86 22.94
CA ILE A 16 13.45 29.59 22.43
C ILE A 16 14.16 30.90 22.06
N VAL A 17 13.47 31.79 21.33
CA VAL A 17 14.03 33.08 20.92
C VAL A 17 14.36 33.95 22.14
N ALA A 18 13.52 33.98 23.16
CA ALA A 18 13.78 34.72 24.40
C ALA A 18 14.97 34.16 25.20
N ALA A 19 15.24 32.86 25.09
CA ALA A 19 16.39 32.21 25.73
C ALA A 19 17.72 32.40 24.96
N THR A 20 17.69 33.04 23.79
CA THR A 20 18.89 33.30 22.99
C THR A 20 19.41 34.73 23.18
N PRO A 21 20.71 35.00 22.97
CA PRO A 21 21.29 36.33 23.10
C PRO A 21 20.57 37.39 22.26
N ALA A 22 20.55 38.63 22.76
CA ALA A 22 19.98 39.77 22.03
C ALA A 22 20.75 40.13 20.74
N THR A 23 22.01 39.68 20.63
CA THR A 23 22.91 39.88 19.48
C THR A 23 22.82 38.76 18.43
N ARG A 24 21.86 37.84 18.54
CA ARG A 24 21.70 36.74 17.59
C ARG A 24 21.42 37.23 16.16
N GLN A 25 21.91 36.47 15.20
CA GLN A 25 21.44 36.56 13.82
C GLN A 25 20.25 35.62 13.63
N THR A 26 19.11 36.14 13.18
CA THR A 26 17.93 35.32 12.86
C THR A 26 17.74 35.28 11.34
N LEU A 27 17.71 34.07 10.77
CA LEU A 27 17.36 33.83 9.37
C LEU A 27 15.99 33.17 9.31
N LEU A 28 15.07 33.75 8.51
CA LEU A 28 13.72 33.25 8.36
C LEU A 28 13.49 32.80 6.92
N PHE A 29 13.19 31.51 6.77
CA PHE A 29 12.87 30.91 5.48
C PHE A 29 11.41 30.47 5.43
N SER A 30 10.71 30.93 4.41
CA SER A 30 9.27 30.85 4.24
C SER A 30 8.95 30.45 2.80
N ALA A 31 7.98 29.56 2.63
CA ALA A 31 7.39 29.32 1.30
C ALA A 31 6.27 30.34 1.03
N THR A 32 5.55 30.76 2.07
CA THR A 32 4.43 31.70 1.96
C THR A 32 4.37 32.62 3.17
N ILE A 33 4.59 33.92 2.99
CA ILE A 33 4.35 34.92 4.05
C ILE A 33 2.93 35.48 3.89
N ASP A 34 2.06 35.16 4.84
CA ASP A 34 0.73 35.74 4.94
C ASP A 34 0.68 36.90 5.93
N LYS A 35 -0.47 37.59 5.99
CA LYS A 35 -0.64 38.74 6.89
C LYS A 35 -0.66 38.29 8.36
N SER A 36 -1.10 37.06 8.65
CA SER A 36 -1.15 36.48 10.00
C SER A 36 0.24 36.39 10.62
N ILE A 37 1.26 35.98 9.84
CA ILE A 37 2.61 35.82 10.37
C ILE A 37 3.47 37.09 10.30
N GLN A 38 3.07 38.12 9.55
CA GLN A 38 3.86 39.35 9.39
C GLN A 38 4.20 40.04 10.71
N GLY A 39 3.24 40.09 11.66
CA GLY A 39 3.48 40.67 12.98
C GLY A 39 4.56 39.91 13.76
N VAL A 40 4.54 38.59 13.66
CA VAL A 40 5.51 37.71 14.33
C VAL A 40 6.89 37.81 13.70
N VAL A 41 6.96 37.89 12.37
CA VAL A 41 8.22 38.08 11.63
C VAL A 41 8.91 39.37 12.10
N LYS A 42 8.15 40.47 12.26
CA LYS A 42 8.69 41.74 12.77
C LYS A 42 9.19 41.67 14.22
N GLU A 43 8.56 40.85 15.07
CA GLU A 43 8.98 40.67 16.46
C GLU A 43 10.25 39.81 16.57
N MET A 44 10.43 38.86 15.65
CA MET A 44 11.54 37.89 15.70
C MET A 44 12.80 38.35 14.97
N LEU A 45 12.66 39.22 13.97
CA LEU A 45 13.75 39.73 13.14
C LEU A 45 14.10 41.17 13.53
N ARG A 46 15.39 41.51 13.48
CA ARG A 46 15.90 42.86 13.72
C ARG A 46 16.50 43.37 12.42
N ASP A 47 15.89 44.42 11.87
CA ASP A 47 16.25 45.04 10.58
C ASP A 47 16.59 44.03 9.46
N PRO A 48 15.64 43.18 9.06
CA PRO A 48 15.94 42.08 8.13
C PRO A 48 16.06 42.55 6.67
N ALA A 49 17.14 42.14 6.02
CA ALA A 49 17.16 42.09 4.56
C ALA A 49 16.11 41.08 4.06
N THR A 50 15.25 41.51 3.14
CA THR A 50 14.18 40.67 2.58
C THR A 50 14.50 40.27 1.14
N VAL A 51 14.54 38.98 0.88
CA VAL A 51 14.71 38.41 -0.47
C VAL A 51 13.45 37.63 -0.81
N GLN A 52 12.74 38.07 -1.85
CA GLN A 52 11.51 37.44 -2.33
C GLN A 52 11.68 36.96 -3.77
N ILE A 53 11.60 35.64 -3.97
CA ILE A 53 11.85 35.00 -5.28
C ILE A 53 10.56 34.96 -6.14
N ALA A 54 9.39 34.86 -5.51
CA ALA A 54 8.09 34.83 -6.20
C ALA A 54 6.97 35.43 -5.32
N ARG A 55 5.85 35.86 -5.92
CA ARG A 55 4.71 36.43 -5.20
C ARG A 55 3.94 35.33 -4.47
N LYS A 56 3.16 35.73 -3.46
CA LYS A 56 2.27 34.84 -2.71
C LYS A 56 1.31 34.15 -3.70
N GLY A 57 1.37 32.82 -3.78
CA GLY A 57 0.54 32.00 -4.66
C GLY A 57 1.21 31.48 -5.92
N ASP A 58 2.46 31.88 -6.21
CA ASP A 58 3.15 31.42 -7.40
C ASP A 58 3.53 29.93 -7.23
N VAL A 59 2.79 29.07 -7.91
CA VAL A 59 3.16 27.66 -8.07
C VAL A 59 4.41 27.61 -8.95
N ALA A 60 5.33 26.71 -8.64
CA ALA A 60 6.48 26.50 -9.52
C ALA A 60 5.99 26.22 -10.95
N GLU A 61 6.45 27.00 -11.93
CA GLU A 61 6.08 26.85 -13.36
C GLU A 61 6.35 25.43 -13.90
N THR A 62 7.13 24.64 -13.17
CA THR A 62 7.50 23.27 -13.46
C THR A 62 6.44 22.22 -13.07
N VAL A 63 5.34 22.62 -12.39
CA VAL A 63 4.31 21.70 -11.91
C VAL A 63 2.99 21.93 -12.64
N ASP A 64 2.61 20.98 -13.50
CA ASP A 64 1.29 20.95 -14.12
C ASP A 64 0.24 20.55 -13.08
N GLN A 65 -0.89 21.25 -13.04
CA GLN A 65 -1.91 21.06 -12.00
C GLN A 65 -3.22 20.61 -12.63
N TYR A 66 -3.86 19.63 -12.00
CA TYR A 66 -5.13 19.08 -12.47
C TYR A 66 -6.08 18.76 -11.32
N ILE A 67 -7.37 18.75 -11.64
CA ILE A 67 -8.42 18.19 -10.79
C ILE A 67 -9.13 17.02 -11.45
N ILE A 68 -9.77 16.17 -10.65
CA ILE A 68 -10.77 15.21 -11.12
C ILE A 68 -11.92 15.22 -10.12
N ARG A 69 -13.13 15.47 -10.59
CA ARG A 69 -14.34 15.43 -9.76
C ARG A 69 -14.82 14.00 -9.58
N VAL A 70 -15.01 13.59 -8.34
CA VAL A 70 -15.33 12.20 -8.01
C VAL A 70 -16.06 12.09 -6.66
N PRO A 71 -17.07 11.22 -6.52
CA PRO A 71 -17.63 10.90 -5.21
C PRO A 71 -16.61 10.20 -4.31
N HIS A 72 -16.73 10.37 -3.00
CA HIS A 72 -15.80 9.78 -2.03
C HIS A 72 -15.69 8.24 -2.16
N SER A 73 -16.79 7.56 -2.49
CA SER A 73 -16.83 6.10 -2.67
C SER A 73 -15.86 5.62 -3.76
N VAL A 74 -15.68 6.40 -4.82
CA VAL A 74 -14.97 5.99 -6.05
C VAL A 74 -13.49 6.39 -6.03
N LYS A 75 -13.07 7.30 -5.14
CA LYS A 75 -11.67 7.80 -5.06
C LYS A 75 -10.59 6.74 -5.12
N HIS A 76 -10.82 5.57 -4.51
CA HIS A 76 -9.84 4.49 -4.49
C HIS A 76 -9.68 3.79 -5.85
N THR A 77 -10.77 3.63 -6.60
CA THR A 77 -10.77 3.11 -7.96
C THR A 77 -10.13 4.12 -8.90
N LEU A 78 -10.46 5.42 -8.72
CA LEU A 78 -9.82 6.50 -9.45
C LEU A 78 -8.31 6.57 -9.19
N LEU A 79 -7.86 6.46 -7.94
CA LEU A 79 -6.43 6.45 -7.60
C LEU A 79 -5.69 5.35 -8.37
N ARG A 80 -6.28 4.14 -8.42
CA ARG A 80 -5.73 3.03 -9.18
C ARG A 80 -5.67 3.35 -10.68
N ALA A 81 -6.75 3.90 -11.26
CA ALA A 81 -6.77 4.26 -12.68
C ALA A 81 -5.70 5.31 -13.03
N VAL A 82 -5.50 6.32 -12.17
CA VAL A 82 -4.43 7.31 -12.32
C VAL A 82 -3.05 6.64 -12.31
N LEU A 83 -2.81 5.72 -11.37
CA LEU A 83 -1.54 4.99 -11.27
C LEU A 83 -1.30 4.06 -12.47
N GLU A 84 -2.35 3.44 -13.00
CA GLU A 84 -2.27 2.58 -14.18
C GLU A 84 -1.93 3.38 -15.44
N GLU A 85 -2.52 4.58 -15.60
CA GLU A 85 -2.32 5.41 -16.77
C GLU A 85 -1.01 6.22 -16.72
N LYS A 86 -0.67 6.78 -15.56
CA LYS A 86 0.48 7.70 -15.41
C LYS A 86 1.74 7.03 -14.87
N GLY A 87 1.64 5.76 -14.43
CA GLY A 87 2.72 5.04 -13.77
C GLY A 87 2.64 5.17 -12.25
N ALA A 88 3.26 4.22 -11.55
CA ALA A 88 3.18 4.12 -10.10
C ALA A 88 4.53 4.38 -9.41
N ASP A 89 5.54 4.83 -10.15
CA ASP A 89 6.89 5.04 -9.67
C ASP A 89 7.03 6.41 -9.01
N ARG A 90 7.62 6.43 -7.81
CA ARG A 90 7.88 7.64 -7.03
C ARG A 90 6.66 8.55 -6.92
N VAL A 91 5.56 8.03 -6.37
CA VAL A 91 4.31 8.78 -6.19
C VAL A 91 4.05 9.10 -4.73
N VAL A 92 3.61 10.32 -4.43
CA VAL A 92 3.13 10.68 -3.10
C VAL A 92 1.63 10.98 -3.14
N VAL A 93 0.89 10.33 -2.25
CA VAL A 93 -0.55 10.44 -2.12
C VAL A 93 -0.89 11.08 -0.79
N PHE A 94 -1.53 12.25 -0.80
CA PHE A 94 -1.94 12.94 0.43
C PHE A 94 -3.39 12.67 0.79
N ALA A 95 -3.60 12.15 2.00
CA ALA A 95 -4.92 11.90 2.59
C ALA A 95 -5.13 12.78 3.83
N ARG A 96 -6.39 13.17 4.08
CA ARG A 96 -6.74 14.08 5.18
C ARG A 96 -6.48 13.47 6.56
N THR A 97 -6.78 12.19 6.73
CA THR A 97 -6.70 11.51 8.04
C THR A 97 -5.82 10.27 8.00
N ARG A 98 -5.29 9.89 9.17
CA ARG A 98 -4.44 8.69 9.34
C ARG A 98 -5.16 7.42 8.90
N SER A 99 -6.44 7.28 9.29
CA SER A 99 -7.28 6.15 8.92
C SER A 99 -7.51 6.06 7.40
N ARG A 100 -7.69 7.21 6.72
CA ARG A 100 -7.79 7.25 5.26
C ARG A 100 -6.46 6.87 4.59
N ALA A 101 -5.33 7.35 5.12
CA ALA A 101 -4.01 6.99 4.61
C ALA A 101 -3.78 5.47 4.69
N ASP A 102 -4.06 4.86 5.85
CA ASP A 102 -3.96 3.41 6.04
C ASP A 102 -4.93 2.64 5.13
N THR A 103 -6.17 3.11 5.00
CA THR A 103 -7.17 2.47 4.14
C THR A 103 -6.77 2.50 2.68
N ALA A 104 -6.32 3.66 2.18
CA ALA A 104 -5.85 3.81 0.81
C ALA A 104 -4.61 2.95 0.54
N CYS A 105 -3.62 2.99 1.44
CA CYS A 105 -2.42 2.15 1.35
C CYS A 105 -2.76 0.65 1.32
N LYS A 106 -3.68 0.19 2.19
CA LYS A 106 -4.14 -1.20 2.21
C LYS A 106 -4.83 -1.61 0.91
N LYS A 107 -5.63 -0.72 0.31
CA LYS A 107 -6.29 -0.97 -0.98
C LYS A 107 -5.25 -1.05 -2.11
N LEU A 108 -4.27 -0.15 -2.14
CA LEU A 108 -3.16 -0.18 -3.11
C LEU A 108 -2.36 -1.48 -3.03
N ARG A 109 -1.98 -1.91 -1.83
CA ARG A 109 -1.26 -3.18 -1.62
C ARG A 109 -2.06 -4.40 -2.10
N ARG A 110 -3.38 -4.41 -1.88
CA ARG A 110 -4.27 -5.47 -2.38
C ARG A 110 -4.36 -5.49 -3.90
N ALA A 111 -4.21 -4.33 -4.54
CA ALA A 111 -4.13 -4.21 -5.98
C ALA A 111 -2.73 -4.50 -6.55
N GLY A 112 -1.76 -4.89 -5.71
CA GLY A 112 -0.41 -5.27 -6.15
C GLY A 112 0.63 -4.16 -6.10
N TYR A 113 0.29 -2.95 -5.66
CA TYR A 113 1.24 -1.84 -5.59
C TYR A 113 2.13 -1.89 -4.34
N ALA A 114 3.41 -1.59 -4.51
CA ALA A 114 4.35 -1.38 -3.42
C ALA A 114 4.12 -0.01 -2.76
N ALA A 115 3.24 0.03 -1.76
CA ALA A 115 2.87 1.25 -1.05
C ALA A 115 3.18 1.18 0.46
N GLU A 116 3.54 2.30 1.08
CA GLU A 116 3.62 2.45 2.54
C GLU A 116 2.86 3.70 3.03
N ALA A 117 2.32 3.65 4.25
CA ALA A 117 1.61 4.77 4.86
C ALA A 117 2.49 5.48 5.90
N ILE A 118 2.49 6.81 5.88
CA ILE A 118 3.27 7.66 6.77
C ILE A 118 2.32 8.68 7.43
N HIS A 119 2.00 8.48 8.72
CA HIS A 119 1.20 9.41 9.54
C HIS A 119 1.69 9.43 11.01
N SER A 120 1.12 10.32 11.84
CA SER A 120 1.57 10.58 13.22
C SER A 120 1.63 9.35 14.14
N ASP A 121 0.79 8.34 13.90
CA ASP A 121 0.74 7.11 14.70
C ASP A 121 1.85 6.11 14.32
N ARG A 122 2.64 6.41 13.28
CA ARG A 122 3.83 5.64 12.94
C ARG A 122 4.99 6.09 13.83
N SER A 123 5.72 5.14 14.38
CA SER A 123 6.93 5.45 15.14
C SER A 123 7.98 6.10 14.24
N GLN A 124 8.89 6.88 14.81
CA GLN A 124 9.93 7.55 14.01
C GLN A 124 10.79 6.56 13.21
N ASN A 125 11.08 5.39 13.77
CA ASN A 125 11.79 4.31 13.09
C ASN A 125 10.99 3.75 11.90
N GLN A 126 9.67 3.57 12.05
CA GLN A 126 8.80 3.13 10.96
C GLN A 126 8.76 4.17 9.84
N ARG A 127 8.66 5.45 10.20
CA ARG A 127 8.68 6.55 9.23
C ARG A 127 10.00 6.56 8.46
N ARG A 128 11.14 6.51 9.15
CA ARG A 128 12.47 6.48 8.51
C ARG A 128 12.61 5.30 7.57
N ARG A 129 12.25 4.09 8.02
CA ARG A 129 12.29 2.88 7.18
C ARG A 129 11.44 3.02 5.92
N ALA A 130 10.23 3.57 6.03
CA ALA A 130 9.36 3.76 4.87
C ALA A 130 9.98 4.73 3.84
N LEU A 131 10.64 5.79 4.32
CA LEU A 131 11.35 6.75 3.48
C LEU A 131 12.60 6.16 2.83
N ASP A 132 13.42 5.43 3.60
CA ASP A 132 14.62 4.77 3.08
C ASP A 132 14.25 3.78 1.96
N ARG A 133 13.19 2.99 2.17
CA ARG A 133 12.67 2.05 1.17
C ARG A 133 12.09 2.75 -0.06
N PHE A 134 11.48 3.92 0.12
CA PHE A 134 10.99 4.72 -0.99
C PHE A 134 12.14 5.31 -1.82
N ALA A 135 13.16 5.85 -1.15
CA ALA A 135 14.36 6.37 -1.81
C ALA A 135 15.11 5.26 -2.57
N ALA A 136 15.15 4.04 -2.01
CA ALA A 136 15.73 2.87 -2.66
C ALA A 136 14.91 2.31 -3.84
N GLY A 137 13.64 2.71 -3.98
CA GLY A 137 12.72 2.17 -5.00
C GLY A 137 12.09 0.81 -4.64
N ASP A 138 12.21 0.35 -3.39
CA ASP A 138 11.51 -0.85 -2.90
C ASP A 138 10.02 -0.58 -2.66
N VAL A 139 9.67 0.69 -2.48
CA VAL A 139 8.32 1.20 -2.28
C VAL A 139 8.15 2.34 -3.26
N ASN A 140 7.13 2.25 -4.11
CA ASN A 140 6.95 3.22 -5.18
C ASN A 140 5.93 4.30 -4.82
N ILE A 141 5.09 4.04 -3.80
CA ILE A 141 4.01 4.94 -3.39
C ILE A 141 4.07 5.19 -1.89
N ILE A 142 4.11 6.47 -1.48
CA ILE A 142 3.89 6.88 -0.09
C ILE A 142 2.51 7.50 0.05
N VAL A 143 1.70 6.98 0.98
CA VAL A 143 0.44 7.59 1.38
C VAL A 143 0.63 8.33 2.70
N ALA A 144 0.51 9.65 2.70
CA ALA A 144 0.84 10.48 3.85
C ALA A 144 -0.27 11.44 4.28
N THR A 145 -0.21 11.87 5.54
CA THR A 145 -0.97 13.04 6.03
C THR A 145 -0.09 14.29 6.07
N ASP A 146 -0.71 15.47 6.10
CA ASP A 146 -0.02 16.78 6.05
C ASP A 146 1.02 16.99 7.15
N VAL A 147 0.76 16.44 8.34
CA VAL A 147 1.66 16.52 9.49
C VAL A 147 3.01 15.89 9.19
N LEU A 148 3.02 14.86 8.33
CA LEU A 148 4.25 14.18 7.97
C LEU A 148 4.80 14.65 6.63
N ALA A 149 3.98 15.08 5.68
CA ALA A 149 4.42 15.65 4.39
C ALA A 149 5.48 16.77 4.50
N ARG A 150 5.47 17.50 5.62
CA ARG A 150 6.32 18.65 5.88
C ARG A 150 7.66 18.23 6.46
N GLY A 151 8.73 18.44 5.71
CA GLY A 151 10.09 18.11 6.14
C GLY A 151 10.45 16.64 5.98
N ILE A 152 9.59 15.83 5.35
CA ILE A 152 10.09 14.62 4.71
C ILE A 152 10.93 15.08 3.52
N ASP A 153 12.22 14.80 3.62
CA ASP A 153 13.16 14.81 2.50
C ASP A 153 12.91 13.54 1.68
N VAL A 154 11.78 13.50 0.99
CA VAL A 154 11.59 12.52 -0.08
C VAL A 154 12.31 13.11 -1.27
N ASP A 155 13.28 12.37 -1.80
CA ASP A 155 13.83 12.65 -3.11
C ASP A 155 12.70 12.92 -4.11
N GLN A 156 13.00 13.78 -5.09
CA GLN A 156 12.11 14.19 -6.16
C GLN A 156 11.16 13.07 -6.61
N VAL A 157 9.86 13.34 -6.45
CA VAL A 157 8.76 12.45 -6.81
C VAL A 157 8.22 12.81 -8.18
N ASP A 158 7.78 11.82 -8.96
CA ASP A 158 7.37 12.01 -10.34
C ASP A 158 6.09 12.85 -10.41
N TYR A 159 5.13 12.55 -9.53
CA TYR A 159 3.92 13.35 -9.39
C TYR A 159 3.27 13.18 -8.02
N VAL A 160 2.33 14.07 -7.74
CA VAL A 160 1.60 14.13 -6.47
C VAL A 160 0.12 13.87 -6.70
N VAL A 161 -0.51 13.08 -5.83
CA VAL A 161 -1.96 12.91 -5.79
C VAL A 161 -2.50 13.48 -4.48
N ASN A 162 -3.30 14.54 -4.56
CA ASN A 162 -4.12 14.97 -3.43
C ASN A 162 -5.39 14.11 -3.41
N TYR A 163 -5.30 12.95 -2.74
CA TYR A 163 -6.43 12.04 -2.58
C TYR A 163 -7.59 12.72 -1.85
N ASP A 164 -7.27 13.56 -0.87
CA ASP A 164 -8.19 14.53 -0.29
C ASP A 164 -7.67 15.95 -0.51
N ALA A 165 -8.54 16.88 -0.90
CA ALA A 165 -8.20 18.29 -0.96
C ALA A 165 -7.71 18.78 0.43
N PRO A 166 -6.64 19.60 0.49
CA PRO A 166 -6.17 20.15 1.75
C PRO A 166 -7.19 21.11 2.36
N ASP A 167 -7.25 21.13 3.70
CA ASP A 167 -8.19 21.98 4.44
C ASP A 167 -7.81 23.47 4.37
N GLN A 168 -6.52 23.79 4.22
CA GLN A 168 -6.04 25.16 3.96
C GLN A 168 -5.37 25.22 2.59
N ALA A 169 -5.64 26.29 1.83
CA ALA A 169 -5.08 26.45 0.50
C ALA A 169 -3.54 26.48 0.50
N GLU A 170 -2.92 27.01 1.55
CA GLU A 170 -1.46 27.05 1.68
C GLU A 170 -0.86 25.64 1.75
N ASP A 171 -1.55 24.66 2.35
CA ASP A 171 -1.07 23.26 2.36
C ASP A 171 -0.89 22.73 0.93
N TYR A 172 -1.74 23.15 -0.01
CA TYR A 172 -1.69 22.71 -1.40
C TYR A 172 -0.34 22.99 -2.06
N ILE A 173 0.18 24.22 -1.94
CA ILE A 173 1.48 24.62 -2.50
C ILE A 173 2.61 23.73 -1.96
N HIS A 174 2.56 23.42 -0.65
CA HIS A 174 3.57 22.57 0.00
C HIS A 174 3.51 21.10 -0.44
N ARG A 175 2.30 20.61 -0.73
CA ARG A 175 2.07 19.25 -1.24
C ARG A 175 2.57 19.11 -2.67
N ILE A 176 2.19 20.02 -3.57
CA ILE A 176 2.59 19.92 -4.97
C ILE A 176 4.08 20.24 -5.18
N GLY A 177 4.67 21.06 -4.30
CA GLY A 177 6.12 21.32 -4.26
C GLY A 177 6.99 20.11 -3.86
N ARG A 178 6.41 18.91 -3.72
CA ARG A 178 7.17 17.65 -3.65
C ARG A 178 7.67 17.21 -5.03
N THR A 179 6.97 17.59 -6.10
CA THR A 179 7.37 17.34 -7.49
C THR A 179 7.91 18.62 -8.15
N GLY A 180 8.35 18.53 -9.41
CA GLY A 180 8.81 19.69 -10.20
C GLY A 180 10.08 20.38 -9.69
N ARG A 181 10.92 19.70 -8.91
CA ARG A 181 12.16 20.24 -8.33
C ARG A 181 13.32 20.26 -9.33
N ALA A 182 14.33 21.11 -9.07
CA ALA A 182 15.59 21.17 -9.82
C ALA A 182 15.41 21.29 -11.36
N GLY A 183 14.37 22.01 -11.81
CA GLY A 183 14.09 22.25 -13.23
C GLY A 183 13.44 21.08 -13.98
N GLN A 184 13.15 19.95 -13.32
CA GLN A 184 12.34 18.89 -13.93
C GLN A 184 10.87 19.28 -13.91
N ARG A 185 10.11 18.78 -14.88
CA ARG A 185 8.65 18.86 -14.85
C ARG A 185 8.07 17.78 -13.95
N GLY A 186 6.94 18.09 -13.34
CA GLY A 186 6.09 17.14 -12.64
C GLY A 186 4.64 17.57 -12.76
N PHE A 187 3.73 16.78 -12.21
CA PHE A 187 2.33 17.20 -12.14
C PHE A 187 1.69 16.85 -10.80
N ALA A 188 0.58 17.48 -10.51
CA ALA A 188 -0.26 17.18 -9.36
C ALA A 188 -1.71 17.02 -9.79
N VAL A 189 -2.37 15.98 -9.26
CA VAL A 189 -3.80 15.75 -9.48
C VAL A 189 -4.55 15.77 -8.14
N THR A 190 -5.63 16.53 -8.08
CA THR A 190 -6.46 16.67 -6.88
C THR A 190 -7.84 16.08 -7.07
N PHE A 191 -8.24 15.19 -6.18
CA PHE A 191 -9.57 14.60 -6.20
C PHE A 191 -10.55 15.48 -5.43
N VAL A 192 -11.53 16.00 -6.15
CA VAL A 192 -12.52 16.93 -5.62
C VAL A 192 -13.86 16.21 -5.50
N THR A 193 -14.37 16.11 -4.28
CA THR A 193 -15.74 15.66 -4.02
C THR A 193 -16.69 16.86 -3.97
N PRO A 194 -18.01 16.65 -4.09
CA PRO A 194 -18.99 17.72 -3.95
C PRO A 194 -18.83 18.53 -2.66
N GLU A 195 -18.45 17.87 -1.56
CA GLU A 195 -18.23 18.50 -0.27
C GLU A 195 -16.96 19.34 -0.21
N THR A 196 -15.99 19.08 -1.10
CA THR A 196 -14.67 19.75 -1.11
C THR A 196 -14.52 20.84 -2.19
N GLU A 197 -15.62 21.24 -2.82
CA GLU A 197 -15.62 22.34 -3.81
C GLU A 197 -15.23 23.68 -3.17
N GLY A 198 -15.51 23.87 -1.87
CA GLY A 198 -15.07 25.05 -1.12
C GLY A 198 -13.55 25.13 -1.03
N GLU A 199 -12.88 24.02 -0.70
CA GLU A 199 -11.43 23.89 -0.66
C GLU A 199 -10.81 24.13 -2.04
N LEU A 200 -11.42 23.60 -3.12
CA LEU A 200 -10.95 23.87 -4.49
C LEU A 200 -10.97 25.37 -4.80
N ARG A 201 -12.09 26.06 -4.52
CA ARG A 201 -12.19 27.51 -4.76
C ARG A 201 -11.15 28.31 -3.97
N ALA A 202 -10.87 27.90 -2.74
CA ALA A 202 -9.84 28.53 -1.92
C ALA A 202 -8.43 28.32 -2.52
N ILE A 203 -8.16 27.12 -3.05
CA ILE A 203 -6.91 26.80 -3.74
C ILE A 203 -6.77 27.64 -5.01
N GLU A 204 -7.77 27.65 -5.90
CA GLU A 204 -7.76 28.42 -7.15
C GLU A 204 -7.59 29.93 -6.89
N LYS A 205 -8.22 30.45 -5.84
CA LYS A 205 -8.03 31.84 -5.39
C LYS A 205 -6.59 32.11 -4.95
N LEU A 206 -5.96 31.17 -4.25
CA LEU A 206 -4.57 31.31 -3.81
C LEU A 206 -3.60 31.26 -5.00
N VAL A 207 -3.79 30.31 -5.92
CA VAL A 207 -2.94 30.15 -7.12
C VAL A 207 -3.29 31.12 -8.26
N LYS A 208 -4.37 31.88 -8.11
CA LYS A 208 -4.88 32.89 -9.05
C LYS A 208 -5.15 32.35 -10.45
N GLN A 209 -5.49 31.07 -10.56
CA GLN A 209 -5.81 30.40 -11.80
C GLN A 209 -6.82 29.29 -11.53
N SER A 210 -7.70 29.04 -12.50
CA SER A 210 -8.54 27.85 -12.48
C SER A 210 -7.70 26.63 -12.82
N ILE A 211 -7.90 25.54 -12.08
CA ILE A 211 -7.15 24.31 -12.29
C ILE A 211 -7.92 23.44 -13.30
N PRO A 212 -7.31 23.06 -14.44
CA PRO A 212 -7.99 22.29 -15.47
C PRO A 212 -8.36 20.88 -14.99
N GLU A 213 -9.44 20.34 -15.55
CA GLU A 213 -9.86 18.96 -15.28
C GLU A 213 -9.04 17.97 -16.11
N MET A 214 -8.51 16.95 -15.45
CA MET A 214 -7.79 15.87 -16.12
C MET A 214 -8.78 14.85 -16.67
N GLN A 215 -8.66 14.59 -17.97
CA GLN A 215 -9.35 13.47 -18.62
C GLN A 215 -8.53 12.19 -18.41
N LEU A 216 -9.18 11.12 -17.96
CA LEU A 216 -8.63 9.77 -17.89
C LEU A 216 -9.41 8.90 -18.88
N PRO A 217 -8.90 8.67 -20.10
CA PRO A 217 -9.63 7.96 -21.16
C PRO A 217 -10.11 6.56 -20.75
N ASN A 218 -9.37 5.89 -19.87
CA ASN A 218 -9.65 4.52 -19.44
C ASN A 218 -10.48 4.46 -18.15
N PHE A 219 -11.06 5.57 -17.69
CA PHE A 219 -11.81 5.62 -16.45
C PHE A 219 -13.23 6.14 -16.67
N ASP A 220 -14.21 5.24 -16.54
CA ASP A 220 -15.62 5.61 -16.52
C ASP A 220 -16.10 5.79 -15.07
N LEU A 221 -16.40 7.04 -14.72
CA LEU A 221 -16.89 7.41 -13.41
C LEU A 221 -18.24 6.76 -13.07
N SER A 222 -19.15 6.65 -14.05
CA SER A 222 -20.49 6.09 -13.86
C SER A 222 -20.40 4.60 -13.58
N ALA A 223 -19.64 3.86 -14.38
CA ALA A 223 -19.41 2.43 -14.18
C ALA A 223 -18.74 2.16 -12.82
N ALA A 224 -17.71 2.94 -12.48
CA ALA A 224 -17.01 2.79 -11.20
C ALA A 224 -17.92 3.12 -10.00
N ALA A 225 -18.81 4.10 -10.11
CA ALA A 225 -19.80 4.43 -9.09
C ALA A 225 -20.84 3.30 -8.90
N ALA A 226 -21.34 2.73 -10.00
CA ALA A 226 -22.28 1.62 -9.98
C ALA A 226 -21.67 0.36 -9.35
N GLU A 227 -20.43 0.03 -9.71
CA GLU A 227 -19.71 -1.11 -9.14
C GLU A 227 -19.52 -0.97 -7.62
N GLU A 228 -19.14 0.22 -7.16
CA GLU A 228 -18.99 0.46 -5.72
C GLU A 228 -20.32 0.49 -4.97
N ALA A 229 -21.39 0.99 -5.58
CA ALA A 229 -22.73 0.88 -5.00
C ALA A 229 -23.14 -0.60 -4.83
N SER A 230 -22.90 -1.43 -5.86
CA SER A 230 -23.18 -2.87 -5.80
C SER A 230 -22.36 -3.57 -4.71
N LYS A 231 -21.05 -3.31 -4.63
CA LYS A 231 -20.19 -3.85 -3.56
C LYS A 231 -20.64 -3.41 -2.17
N ALA A 232 -21.10 -2.18 -2.02
CA ALA A 232 -21.62 -1.68 -0.75
C ALA A 232 -22.91 -2.42 -0.33
N ILE A 233 -23.82 -2.69 -1.28
CA ILE A 233 -25.04 -3.48 -1.05
C ILE A 233 -24.68 -4.91 -0.62
N VAL A 234 -23.83 -5.59 -1.36
CA VAL A 234 -23.37 -6.96 -1.03
C VAL A 234 -22.64 -6.99 0.31
N GLY A 235 -21.80 -5.97 0.58
CA GLY A 235 -21.10 -5.83 1.84
C GLY A 235 -22.03 -5.65 3.03
N ARG A 236 -23.10 -4.87 2.87
CA ARG A 236 -24.15 -4.68 3.89
C ARG A 236 -24.93 -5.97 4.12
N ALA A 237 -25.34 -6.66 3.06
CA ALA A 237 -26.02 -7.96 3.16
C ALA A 237 -25.17 -9.03 3.89
N LYS A 238 -23.84 -9.04 3.66
CA LYS A 238 -22.92 -9.93 4.39
C LYS A 238 -22.71 -9.55 5.86
N ARG A 239 -23.00 -8.31 6.25
CA ARG A 239 -22.91 -7.84 7.65
C ARG A 239 -24.23 -7.92 8.38
N ASP A 240 -25.30 -8.29 7.69
CA ASP A 240 -26.59 -8.51 8.30
C ASP A 240 -26.48 -9.64 9.35
N PRO A 241 -26.82 -9.38 10.62
CA PRO A 241 -26.72 -10.37 11.68
C PRO A 241 -27.61 -11.59 11.42
N GLU A 242 -28.74 -11.43 10.71
CA GLU A 242 -29.66 -12.52 10.41
C GLU A 242 -29.08 -13.47 9.35
N VAL A 243 -28.52 -12.90 8.27
CA VAL A 243 -27.81 -13.66 7.22
C VAL A 243 -26.60 -14.42 7.79
N ASN A 244 -25.86 -13.79 8.71
CA ASN A 244 -24.73 -14.44 9.38
C ASN A 244 -25.16 -15.56 10.34
N ARG A 245 -26.31 -15.41 11.00
CA ARG A 245 -26.89 -16.45 11.87
C ARG A 245 -27.32 -17.66 11.05
N VAL A 246 -28.07 -17.46 9.97
CA VAL A 246 -28.49 -18.53 9.04
C VAL A 246 -27.27 -19.26 8.46
N LYS A 247 -26.22 -18.53 8.07
CA LYS A 247 -24.98 -19.14 7.55
C LYS A 247 -24.24 -19.99 8.60
N ARG A 248 -24.23 -19.57 9.88
CA ARG A 248 -23.67 -20.36 10.98
C ARG A 248 -24.50 -21.59 11.27
N ASP A 249 -25.83 -21.46 11.26
CA ASP A 249 -26.74 -22.58 11.53
C ASP A 249 -26.65 -23.66 10.45
N LEU A 250 -26.55 -23.25 9.19
CA LEU A 250 -26.29 -24.15 8.06
C LEU A 250 -24.92 -24.83 8.15
N ALA A 251 -23.88 -24.11 8.54
CA ALA A 251 -22.54 -24.68 8.73
C ALA A 251 -22.52 -25.70 9.89
N ASN A 252 -23.18 -25.39 11.01
CA ASN A 252 -23.31 -26.30 12.14
C ASN A 252 -24.13 -27.55 11.80
N LYS A 253 -25.18 -27.41 10.97
CA LYS A 253 -25.98 -28.53 10.51
C LYS A 253 -25.19 -29.43 9.56
N ALA A 254 -24.42 -28.85 8.63
CA ALA A 254 -23.53 -29.59 7.75
C ALA A 254 -22.43 -30.34 8.53
N GLN A 255 -21.87 -29.71 9.57
CA GLN A 255 -20.87 -30.35 10.43
C GLN A 255 -21.45 -31.52 11.23
N LYS A 256 -22.64 -31.36 11.83
CA LYS A 256 -23.34 -32.45 12.52
C LYS A 256 -23.68 -33.61 11.60
N SER A 257 -24.13 -33.33 10.37
CA SER A 257 -24.41 -34.37 9.38
C SER A 257 -23.13 -35.09 8.91
N ALA A 258 -22.00 -34.39 8.82
CA ALA A 258 -20.71 -35.00 8.51
C ALA A 258 -20.18 -35.88 9.67
N GLU A 259 -20.32 -35.44 10.92
CA GLU A 259 -19.96 -36.21 12.11
C GLU A 259 -20.84 -37.47 12.25
N GLN A 260 -22.14 -37.36 11.99
CA GLN A 260 -23.05 -38.51 11.98
C GLN A 260 -22.74 -39.50 10.86
N ALA A 261 -22.39 -39.02 9.67
CA ALA A 261 -21.95 -39.87 8.57
C ALA A 261 -20.64 -40.61 8.87
N GLN A 262 -19.71 -39.96 9.58
CA GLN A 262 -18.46 -40.60 10.04
C GLN A 262 -18.70 -41.66 11.12
N GLN A 263 -19.58 -41.38 12.10
CA GLN A 263 -19.94 -42.34 13.14
C GLN A 263 -20.68 -43.57 12.56
N ALA A 264 -21.59 -43.37 11.62
CA ALA A 264 -22.28 -44.46 10.92
C ALA A 264 -21.30 -45.32 10.09
N ALA A 265 -20.27 -44.71 9.50
CA ALA A 265 -19.23 -45.43 8.77
C ALA A 265 -18.30 -46.23 9.71
N GLU A 266 -17.96 -45.70 10.89
CA GLU A 266 -17.20 -46.43 11.91
C GLU A 266 -17.98 -47.61 12.49
N GLU A 267 -19.28 -47.45 12.74
CA GLU A 267 -20.14 -48.50 13.29
C GLU A 267 -20.38 -49.64 12.28
N ALA A 268 -20.53 -49.30 10.99
CA ALA A 268 -20.57 -50.27 9.89
C ALA A 268 -19.23 -51.03 9.72
N GLY A 269 -18.09 -50.37 9.94
CA GLY A 269 -16.77 -51.00 9.97
C GLY A 269 -16.59 -52.00 11.13
N ARG A 270 -17.12 -51.66 12.31
CA ARG A 270 -17.09 -52.52 13.51
C ARG A 270 -17.95 -53.78 13.36
N ARG A 271 -19.11 -53.69 12.70
CA ARG A 271 -19.97 -54.86 12.41
C ARG A 271 -19.32 -55.86 11.45
N LYS A 272 -18.48 -55.43 10.50
CA LYS A 272 -17.74 -56.34 9.60
C LYS A 272 -16.58 -57.09 10.30
N GLN A 273 -16.03 -56.57 11.40
CA GLN A 273 -15.00 -57.27 12.18
C GLN A 273 -15.57 -58.28 13.20
N GLY A 274 -16.84 -58.16 13.59
CA GLY A 274 -17.52 -59.10 14.49
C GLY A 274 -17.95 -60.43 13.85
N ALA A 275 -18.20 -60.46 12.54
CA ALA A 275 -18.65 -61.65 11.83
C ALA A 275 -17.51 -62.67 11.53
N SER A 276 -16.25 -62.27 11.67
CA SER A 276 -15.07 -63.13 11.40
C SER A 276 -14.69 -64.05 12.59
N LYS A 277 -15.19 -63.79 13.81
CA LYS A 277 -14.79 -64.54 15.01
C LYS A 277 -15.74 -65.68 15.44
N ARG A 278 -16.83 -65.94 14.72
CA ARG A 278 -17.86 -66.92 15.13
C ARG A 278 -17.94 -68.18 14.25
N ARG A 279 -16.87 -68.51 13.52
CA ARG A 279 -16.80 -69.69 12.63
C ARG A 279 -15.49 -70.49 12.78
N LYS A 280 -15.04 -70.72 14.02
CA LYS A 280 -13.97 -71.70 14.34
C LYS A 280 -14.23 -72.36 15.69
N LYS A 281 -15.12 -73.36 15.73
CA LYS A 281 -15.13 -74.44 16.74
C LYS A 281 -16.07 -75.58 16.26
N ALA A 282 -15.50 -76.50 15.49
CA ALA A 282 -15.96 -77.89 15.38
C ALA A 282 -14.74 -78.74 15.01
N LYS A 283 -14.44 -79.76 15.83
CA LYS A 283 -13.28 -80.66 15.72
C LYS A 283 -13.45 -81.62 14.53
N PRO A 284 -12.36 -82.10 13.90
CA PRO A 284 -12.40 -83.26 13.04
C PRO A 284 -12.17 -84.56 13.84
N ILE A 285 -12.91 -85.62 13.49
CA ILE A 285 -12.59 -87.02 13.77
C ILE A 285 -12.41 -87.72 12.42
N ALA A 286 -11.50 -88.69 12.40
CA ALA A 286 -10.81 -89.28 11.25
C ALA A 286 -11.58 -90.31 10.41
N ASN A 287 -10.87 -90.82 9.39
CA ASN A 287 -11.13 -91.89 8.41
C ASN A 287 -11.76 -91.42 7.09
N ALA A 288 -11.36 -91.91 5.91
CA ALA A 288 -10.22 -92.68 5.45
C ALA A 288 -10.23 -92.62 3.90
N GLU A 289 -9.09 -93.02 3.32
CA GLU A 289 -8.94 -93.61 1.97
C GLU A 289 -8.96 -92.75 0.69
N SER A 290 -7.89 -93.04 -0.07
CA SER A 290 -7.76 -93.05 -1.52
C SER A 290 -7.65 -91.68 -2.21
N ALA A 291 -6.88 -91.49 -3.26
CA ALA A 291 -5.76 -92.19 -3.88
C ALA A 291 -5.29 -91.21 -4.97
N GLY A 292 -4.00 -91.24 -5.31
CA GLY A 292 -3.58 -90.88 -6.66
C GLY A 292 -3.12 -89.43 -6.88
N ARG A 293 -1.80 -89.33 -7.14
CA ARG A 293 -1.14 -88.69 -8.30
C ARG A 293 -1.57 -87.26 -8.68
N ALA A 294 -0.72 -86.39 -9.17
CA ALA A 294 0.72 -86.24 -9.34
C ALA A 294 0.82 -84.93 -10.15
N SER A 295 1.92 -84.20 -9.98
CA SER A 295 2.54 -83.30 -10.97
C SER A 295 1.74 -82.12 -11.55
N GLY A 296 2.36 -80.95 -11.55
CA GLY A 296 1.95 -79.90 -12.49
C GLY A 296 2.38 -78.51 -12.08
N ALA A 297 3.65 -78.18 -12.36
CA ALA A 297 4.16 -76.83 -12.32
C ALA A 297 3.49 -75.92 -13.37
N VAL A 298 3.72 -74.61 -13.20
CA VAL A 298 3.89 -73.55 -14.23
C VAL A 298 2.93 -72.34 -14.11
N ARG A 299 3.60 -71.21 -13.80
CA ARG A 299 3.49 -69.80 -14.27
C ARG A 299 2.19 -69.25 -14.89
N GLY A 300 1.92 -68.00 -14.50
CA GLY A 300 1.33 -66.94 -15.33
C GLY A 300 0.74 -65.83 -14.45
N SER A 301 1.41 -64.71 -14.17
CA SER A 301 1.56 -63.48 -14.97
C SER A 301 0.25 -62.71 -15.27
N GLY A 302 0.18 -61.46 -14.80
CA GLY A 302 -0.81 -60.43 -15.15
C GLY A 302 -1.02 -59.48 -13.96
N ALA A 303 -0.28 -58.36 -13.84
CA ALA A 303 -0.60 -57.04 -14.40
C ALA A 303 -2.02 -56.56 -14.01
N GLY A 304 -2.25 -55.41 -13.38
CA GLY A 304 -1.42 -54.29 -12.98
C GLY A 304 -2.30 -53.13 -12.49
N ALA A 305 -1.63 -52.03 -12.14
CA ALA A 305 -2.14 -50.66 -11.98
C ALA A 305 -2.90 -50.27 -10.70
N GLY A 306 -2.44 -49.16 -10.11
CA GLY A 306 -3.33 -48.21 -9.42
C GLY A 306 -2.82 -47.66 -8.10
N LYS A 307 -1.96 -46.62 -8.19
CA LYS A 307 -1.90 -45.37 -7.39
C LYS A 307 -2.79 -45.33 -6.13
N SER A 308 -2.32 -44.88 -4.96
CA SER A 308 -2.14 -43.45 -4.65
C SER A 308 -1.57 -43.21 -3.25
N LYS A 309 -0.85 -42.09 -3.16
CA LYS A 309 -0.39 -41.33 -1.99
C LYS A 309 -1.33 -41.30 -0.77
N ALA A 310 -0.73 -41.16 0.41
CA ALA A 310 -0.77 -39.95 1.25
C ALA A 310 -0.81 -40.33 2.75
N VAL A 311 0.23 -39.96 3.52
CA VAL A 311 0.25 -38.82 4.45
C VAL A 311 -0.61 -39.02 5.71
N GLY A 312 0.07 -39.00 6.86
CA GLY A 312 -0.52 -38.72 8.17
C GLY A 312 0.50 -38.97 9.27
N ARG A 313 1.22 -37.94 9.73
CA ARG A 313 1.00 -37.31 11.06
C ARG A 313 1.08 -38.34 12.19
N GLY A 314 2.14 -38.44 12.96
CA GLY A 314 2.81 -37.36 13.69
C GLY A 314 2.15 -37.22 15.08
N ARG A 315 2.89 -37.54 16.14
CA ARG A 315 2.73 -36.94 17.48
C ARG A 315 3.80 -37.42 18.46
N GLY A 316 4.35 -36.46 19.18
CA GLY A 316 4.71 -36.62 20.59
C GLY A 316 6.20 -36.63 20.90
N GLY A 317 6.63 -35.71 21.76
CA GLY A 317 7.87 -35.86 22.52
C GLY A 317 8.61 -34.55 22.76
N ALA A 318 8.25 -33.85 23.83
CA ALA A 318 9.00 -32.72 24.36
C ALA A 318 10.25 -33.21 25.11
N GLN A 319 11.39 -32.52 24.97
CA GLN A 319 12.32 -32.23 26.08
C GLN A 319 13.49 -31.30 25.68
N ARG A 320 13.52 -30.14 26.35
CA ARG A 320 14.64 -29.58 27.15
C ARG A 320 16.09 -29.61 26.58
N THR A 321 16.64 -28.39 26.50
CA THR A 321 17.91 -27.90 27.10
C THR A 321 19.01 -27.34 26.16
N ARG A 322 19.65 -26.29 26.69
CA ARG A 322 21.04 -25.79 26.52
C ARG A 322 21.34 -24.69 25.49
N LYS A 323 21.74 -23.54 26.06
CA LYS A 323 22.71 -22.54 25.55
C LYS A 323 24.11 -23.19 25.50
N PRO A 324 25.04 -22.75 24.62
CA PRO A 324 26.01 -21.66 24.92
C PRO A 324 26.15 -20.68 23.73
N ALA A 325 26.47 -19.38 23.87
CA ALA A 325 27.72 -18.70 24.25
C ALA A 325 28.92 -18.90 23.29
N GLY A 326 29.24 -17.86 22.51
CA GLY A 326 30.60 -17.37 22.23
C GLY A 326 31.38 -17.93 21.03
N ALA A 327 31.69 -17.07 20.05
CA ALA A 327 33.01 -16.98 19.40
C ALA A 327 33.13 -15.69 18.56
N GLN A 328 34.12 -14.85 18.90
CA GLN A 328 34.66 -13.73 18.13
C GLN A 328 35.75 -14.21 17.14
N VAL A 329 36.28 -13.25 16.37
CA VAL A 329 37.60 -13.22 15.68
C VAL A 329 37.51 -13.69 14.20
N ASP A 330 38.01 -13.03 13.15
CA ASP A 330 38.99 -11.94 13.01
C ASP A 330 38.81 -11.10 11.72
N LYS A 331 39.64 -10.05 11.68
CA LYS A 331 39.96 -8.99 10.74
C LYS A 331 40.26 -9.31 9.25
N GLN A 332 40.19 -8.19 8.51
CA GLN A 332 41.08 -7.74 7.41
C GLN A 332 40.87 -8.30 5.99
N ARG A 333 40.40 -7.42 5.08
CA ARG A 333 41.24 -6.77 4.04
C ARG A 333 40.40 -5.89 3.10
N ARG A 334 40.82 -4.63 2.92
CA ARG A 334 40.67 -3.84 1.68
C ARG A 334 41.90 -4.12 0.79
N PRO A 335 41.79 -4.06 -0.55
CA PRO A 335 41.91 -2.81 -1.33
C PRO A 335 40.78 -2.72 -2.39
N GLY A 336 40.37 -1.60 -3.00
CA GLY A 336 41.13 -0.65 -3.81
C GLY A 336 40.39 -0.51 -5.17
N SER A 337 39.98 0.72 -5.49
CA SER A 337 39.34 1.28 -6.71
C SER A 337 39.20 0.46 -8.02
N ALA A 338 38.03 0.57 -8.69
CA ALA A 338 37.92 0.99 -10.11
C ALA A 338 36.47 1.22 -10.60
N ALA A 339 36.25 2.42 -11.14
CA ALA A 339 35.37 2.90 -12.22
C ALA A 339 34.12 2.13 -12.76
N LYS A 340 33.04 2.93 -12.86
CA LYS A 340 32.06 3.08 -13.98
C LYS A 340 31.48 1.84 -14.68
N ALA A 341 30.15 1.71 -14.59
CA ALA A 341 29.28 1.60 -15.77
C ALA A 341 27.85 2.07 -15.42
N LYS A 342 27.44 3.20 -16.01
CA LYS A 342 26.05 3.68 -16.02
C LYS A 342 25.24 2.80 -16.98
N GLY A 343 24.26 2.06 -16.47
CA GLY A 343 23.17 1.52 -17.27
C GLY A 343 22.04 2.53 -17.32
N ASP A 344 22.08 3.44 -18.28
CA ASP A 344 20.97 4.33 -18.63
C ASP A 344 19.81 3.47 -19.15
N VAL A 345 18.73 3.34 -18.37
CA VAL A 345 17.45 2.80 -18.86
C VAL A 345 16.39 3.87 -18.67
N ARG A 346 16.48 4.88 -19.54
CA ARG A 346 15.50 5.96 -19.73
C ARG A 346 14.55 5.62 -20.89
N PRO A 347 13.31 6.18 -20.91
CA PRO A 347 12.10 5.43 -21.24
C PRO A 347 11.74 5.32 -22.73
N GLY A 348 10.94 4.28 -23.02
CA GLY A 348 9.93 4.14 -24.08
C GLY A 348 10.17 4.90 -25.39
N ARG A 349 10.78 4.21 -26.36
CA ARG A 349 11.08 4.70 -27.72
C ARG A 349 9.87 5.29 -28.47
N ALA A 350 8.66 4.85 -28.14
CA ALA A 350 7.42 5.24 -28.81
C ALA A 350 6.98 6.70 -28.50
N HIS A 351 7.01 7.12 -27.23
CA HIS A 351 6.52 8.44 -26.84
C HIS A 351 7.47 9.58 -27.29
N ARG A 352 8.77 9.29 -27.38
CA ARG A 352 9.80 10.27 -27.79
C ARG A 352 9.70 10.62 -29.28
N ALA A 353 9.35 9.65 -30.13
CA ALA A 353 9.18 9.85 -31.57
C ALA A 353 7.90 10.66 -31.90
N GLU A 354 6.85 10.48 -31.11
CA GLU A 354 5.58 11.18 -31.28
C GLU A 354 5.68 12.67 -30.94
N VAL A 355 6.36 13.00 -29.82
CA VAL A 355 6.61 14.38 -29.39
C VAL A 355 7.57 15.12 -30.34
N GLN A 356 8.55 14.43 -30.93
CA GLN A 356 9.44 15.03 -31.95
C GLN A 356 8.72 15.29 -33.27
N ARG A 357 7.85 14.38 -33.73
CA ARG A 357 7.03 14.58 -34.94
C ARG A 357 5.98 15.69 -34.78
N ALA A 358 5.41 15.83 -33.57
CA ALA A 358 4.49 16.93 -33.27
C ALA A 358 5.18 18.31 -33.28
N ARG A 359 6.47 18.37 -32.91
CA ARG A 359 7.26 19.61 -32.91
C ARG A 359 7.79 20.01 -34.30
N SER A 360 8.12 19.07 -35.18
CA SER A 360 8.57 19.40 -36.54
C SER A 360 7.43 19.95 -37.41
N ARG A 361 6.20 19.44 -37.25
CA ARG A 361 5.00 19.94 -37.95
C ARG A 361 4.56 21.35 -37.53
N LYS A 362 4.88 21.78 -36.31
CA LYS A 362 4.58 23.14 -35.81
C LYS A 362 5.60 24.20 -36.22
N ARG A 363 6.74 23.80 -36.79
CA ARG A 363 7.79 24.72 -37.27
C ARG A 363 7.79 24.93 -38.79
N SER A 364 6.94 24.20 -39.53
CA SER A 364 6.84 24.29 -40.99
C SER A 364 5.48 24.83 -41.46
N ARG A 365 4.77 25.58 -40.61
CA ARG A 365 3.54 26.29 -40.95
C ARG A 365 3.59 27.69 -40.36
#